data_AF-A0A2D6EYD8-F1
#
_entry.id   AF-A0A2D6EYD8-F1
#
_cell.length_a   1.000
_cell.length_b   1.000
_cell.length_c   1.000
_cell.angle_alpha   90.00
_cell.angle_beta   90.00
_cell.angle_gamma   90.00
#
_symmetry.space_group_name_H-M   'P 1'
#
loop_
_entity.id
_entity.type
_entity.pdbx_description
1 polymer ?
#
loop_
_entity_poly.entity_id
_entity_poly.type
_entity_poly.pdbx_seq_one_letter_code
_entity_poly.pdbx_strand_id
1 'polypeptide(L)'
;MWKEILEKVARAQTLPHTTRDDVVLLKEAIDDIATLLTQVESTSAEEFVATVQNLQAHLEVILKDKKVGIFQRMGIGRMLKQLGRKAGELNTIDRRDFLKSAAAAAMAPYVKFKGPTVAHKTLDIEAPVLDGKVPAKCYQRLDRILARVGSKLKQFSQKYHQDPRRILTAITHSIQEEGIKNVPSQPFLSSGLLSGEFDCDCNTIVCAAAGERYGWPIYAAVWEKHMFVTWGTDRKIFWETTTSLSRAFQTMESQLAIWKQPRNILKVPCIMRPLTQDELLSLQYTSIAHTLQEKDATTSDTYTAKAVALGPKIIFNYYIRFDIMNVKFRQNGEIRKELLQLYDRALALDSSYVLERTKMISRYKAYYSSYRMSSATYKKISLEAMQQRVRGSVRKEFETAREKLIAGMRNPEDPEIWFELYLIEKLLGNDANAGRIKPKMKAPKNPAAFYVPT
;
A
#
# COMPACT_ATOMS: atom_id res chain seq x y z
N MET A 1 -22.89 -9.85 29.93
CA MET A 1 -21.69 -10.21 29.14
C MET A 1 -20.40 -10.17 29.98
N TRP A 2 -19.99 -9.06 30.63
CA TRP A 2 -18.78 -9.10 31.47
C TRP A 2 -18.88 -10.00 32.71
N LYS A 3 -20.02 -9.99 33.39
CA LYS A 3 -20.30 -10.95 34.47
C LYS A 3 -20.10 -12.40 34.01
N GLU A 4 -20.55 -12.71 32.80
CA GLU A 4 -20.41 -14.03 32.18
C GLU A 4 -18.95 -14.34 31.78
N ILE A 5 -18.19 -13.35 31.29
CA ILE A 5 -16.75 -13.48 31.03
C ILE A 5 -16.00 -13.74 32.34
N LEU A 6 -16.30 -12.99 33.40
CA LEU A 6 -15.69 -13.17 34.73
C LEU A 6 -16.03 -14.52 35.35
N GLU A 7 -17.29 -14.96 35.21
CA GLU A 7 -17.71 -16.30 35.64
C GLU A 7 -17.03 -17.41 34.83
N LYS A 8 -16.85 -17.24 33.51
CA LYS A 8 -16.12 -18.20 32.66
C LYS A 8 -14.63 -18.21 32.95
N VAL A 9 -14.02 -17.05 33.22
CA VAL A 9 -12.64 -16.95 33.71
C VAL A 9 -12.52 -17.70 35.03
N ALA A 10 -13.36 -17.40 36.03
CA ALA A 10 -13.33 -18.08 37.33
C ALA A 10 -13.55 -19.60 37.20
N ARG A 11 -14.44 -20.06 36.32
CA ARG A 11 -14.61 -21.50 36.03
C ARG A 11 -13.37 -22.11 35.39
N ALA A 12 -12.79 -21.46 34.38
CA ALA A 12 -11.54 -21.91 33.76
C ALA A 12 -10.41 -22.02 34.79
N GLN A 13 -10.39 -21.14 35.80
CA GLN A 13 -9.41 -21.18 36.89
C GLN A 13 -9.54 -22.40 37.81
N THR A 14 -10.72 -23.04 37.82
CA THR A 14 -10.99 -24.23 38.63
C THR A 14 -10.84 -25.54 37.86
N LEU A 15 -10.55 -25.49 36.55
CA LEU A 15 -10.39 -26.68 35.73
C LEU A 15 -9.09 -27.42 36.08
N PRO A 16 -9.10 -28.77 36.09
CA PRO A 16 -7.88 -29.55 36.23
C PRO A 16 -6.95 -29.26 35.05
N HIS A 17 -5.65 -29.45 35.24
CA HIS A 17 -4.61 -29.09 34.25
C HIS A 17 -3.44 -30.08 34.23
N THR A 18 -3.71 -31.33 34.63
CA THR A 18 -2.70 -32.36 34.88
C THR A 18 -2.56 -33.38 33.76
N THR A 19 -3.63 -33.60 32.99
CA THR A 19 -3.68 -34.56 31.89
C THR A 19 -3.77 -33.85 30.53
N ARG A 20 -3.65 -34.60 29.43
CA ARG A 20 -3.82 -34.02 28.09
C ARG A 20 -5.26 -33.58 27.83
N ASP A 21 -6.24 -34.31 28.36
CA ASP A 21 -7.66 -34.01 28.17
C ASP A 21 -8.07 -32.80 29.01
N ASP A 22 -7.49 -32.64 30.20
CA ASP A 22 -7.58 -31.42 31.02
C ASP A 22 -7.13 -30.17 30.25
N VAL A 23 -6.04 -30.29 29.47
CA VAL A 23 -5.47 -29.19 28.67
C VAL A 23 -6.37 -28.82 27.50
N VAL A 24 -7.04 -29.81 26.89
CA VAL A 24 -8.02 -29.56 25.82
C VAL A 24 -9.21 -28.80 26.37
N LEU A 25 -9.75 -29.22 27.53
CA LEU A 25 -10.85 -28.54 28.21
C LEU A 25 -10.48 -27.11 28.62
N LEU A 26 -9.26 -26.89 29.12
CA LEU A 26 -8.78 -25.56 29.45
C LEU A 26 -8.62 -24.67 28.21
N LYS A 27 -8.14 -25.24 27.09
CA LYS A 27 -8.01 -24.51 25.82
C LYS A 27 -9.37 -24.09 25.28
N GLU A 28 -10.35 -24.99 25.28
CA GLU A 28 -11.72 -24.70 24.83
C GLU A 28 -12.35 -23.59 25.69
N ALA A 29 -12.13 -23.62 27.01
CA ALA A 29 -12.58 -22.55 27.90
C ALA A 29 -11.92 -21.20 27.59
N ILE A 30 -10.63 -21.18 27.24
CA ILE A 30 -9.91 -19.96 26.84
C ILE A 30 -10.40 -19.42 25.50
N ASP A 31 -10.65 -20.29 24.52
CA ASP A 31 -11.18 -19.91 23.20
C ASP A 31 -12.59 -19.29 23.32
N ASP A 32 -13.42 -19.84 24.21
CA ASP A 32 -14.73 -19.30 24.58
C ASP A 32 -14.63 -17.90 25.19
N ILE A 33 -13.70 -17.70 26.14
CA ILE A 33 -13.46 -16.40 26.78
C ILE A 33 -12.95 -15.39 25.73
N ALA A 34 -12.05 -15.80 24.84
CA ALA A 34 -11.55 -14.96 23.76
C ALA A 34 -12.68 -14.53 22.81
N THR A 35 -13.58 -15.46 22.47
CA THR A 35 -14.76 -15.18 21.63
C THR A 35 -15.67 -14.15 22.31
N LEU A 36 -16.00 -14.32 23.58
CA LEU A 36 -16.82 -13.35 24.32
C LEU A 36 -16.13 -11.98 24.43
N LEU A 37 -14.81 -11.95 24.66
CA LEU A 37 -14.02 -10.70 24.71
C LEU A 37 -14.03 -9.91 23.39
N THR A 38 -14.22 -10.59 22.25
CA THR A 38 -14.37 -9.93 20.94
C THR A 38 -15.76 -9.36 20.70
N GLN A 39 -16.75 -9.79 21.47
CA GLN A 39 -18.15 -9.38 21.36
C GLN A 39 -18.51 -8.23 22.34
N VAL A 40 -17.62 -7.87 23.26
CA VAL A 40 -17.87 -6.75 24.17
C VAL A 40 -17.56 -5.40 23.53
N GLU A 41 -18.61 -4.64 23.21
CA GLU A 41 -18.52 -3.31 22.60
C GLU A 41 -18.38 -2.15 23.60
N SER A 42 -18.67 -2.33 24.89
CA SER A 42 -18.67 -1.23 25.87
C SER A 42 -18.21 -1.65 27.28
N THR A 43 -17.04 -1.17 27.70
CA THR A 43 -16.62 -0.92 29.10
C THR A 43 -15.42 0.03 29.14
N SER A 44 -15.15 0.60 30.31
CA SER A 44 -13.94 1.40 30.56
C SER A 44 -12.68 0.52 30.48
N ALA A 45 -11.58 1.11 30.01
CA ALA A 45 -10.31 0.41 29.83
C ALA A 45 -9.77 -0.26 31.10
N GLU A 46 -10.14 0.26 32.28
CA GLU A 46 -9.68 -0.20 33.60
C GLU A 46 -10.20 -1.60 33.96
N GLU A 47 -11.49 -1.89 33.70
CA GLU A 47 -12.07 -3.21 33.99
C GLU A 47 -11.53 -4.30 33.05
N PHE A 48 -11.24 -3.93 31.80
CA PHE A 48 -10.58 -4.82 30.84
C PHE A 48 -9.15 -5.16 31.29
N VAL A 49 -8.38 -4.14 31.71
CA VAL A 49 -7.02 -4.32 32.20
C VAL A 49 -6.99 -5.21 33.44
N ALA A 50 -7.88 -4.96 34.42
CA ALA A 50 -7.96 -5.78 35.64
C ALA A 50 -8.31 -7.26 35.33
N THR A 51 -9.23 -7.49 34.40
CA THR A 51 -9.64 -8.85 34.01
C THR A 51 -8.53 -9.60 33.28
N VAL A 52 -7.82 -8.92 32.37
CA VAL A 52 -6.68 -9.50 31.64
C VAL A 52 -5.50 -9.79 32.58
N GLN A 53 -5.22 -8.89 33.53
CA GLN A 53 -4.18 -9.08 34.54
C GLN A 53 -4.48 -10.26 35.47
N ASN A 54 -5.73 -10.41 35.92
CA ASN A 54 -6.13 -11.55 36.77
C ASN A 54 -6.06 -12.89 36.03
N LEU A 55 -6.47 -12.93 34.76
CA LEU A 55 -6.33 -14.12 33.91
C LEU A 55 -4.85 -14.45 33.68
N GLN A 56 -4.02 -13.44 33.42
CA GLN A 56 -2.57 -13.60 33.25
C GLN A 56 -1.92 -14.15 34.52
N ALA A 57 -2.20 -13.58 35.69
CA ALA A 57 -1.64 -14.03 36.97
C ALA A 57 -2.00 -15.48 37.26
N HIS A 58 -3.24 -15.89 37.00
CA HIS A 58 -3.65 -17.28 37.16
C HIS A 58 -2.93 -18.24 36.20
N LEU A 59 -2.80 -17.86 34.93
CA LEU A 59 -2.08 -18.66 33.94
C LEU A 59 -0.57 -18.74 34.24
N GLU A 60 0.02 -17.69 34.82
CA GLU A 60 1.41 -17.69 35.30
C GLU A 60 1.63 -18.65 36.48
N VAL A 61 0.63 -18.82 37.36
CA VAL A 61 0.66 -19.82 38.44
C VAL A 61 0.64 -21.24 37.83
N ILE A 62 -0.24 -21.50 36.86
CA ILE A 62 -0.29 -22.79 36.14
C ILE A 62 1.05 -23.07 35.44
N LEU A 63 1.66 -22.06 34.82
CA LEU A 63 2.92 -22.22 34.07
C LEU A 63 4.16 -22.42 34.96
N LYS A 64 4.09 -22.09 36.26
CA LYS A 64 5.18 -22.31 37.22
C LYS A 64 5.19 -23.73 37.80
N ASP A 65 4.10 -24.48 37.66
CA ASP A 65 4.07 -25.88 38.07
C ASP A 65 4.94 -26.74 37.12
N LYS A 66 5.95 -27.41 37.69
CA LYS A 66 7.01 -28.13 36.94
C LYS A 66 6.47 -29.30 36.11
N LYS A 67 5.21 -29.69 36.29
CA LYS A 67 4.55 -30.75 35.50
C LYS A 67 4.04 -30.26 34.13
N VAL A 68 4.11 -28.96 33.84
CA VAL A 68 3.48 -28.32 32.67
C VAL A 68 4.45 -28.21 31.46
N GLY A 69 5.21 -29.28 31.20
CA GLY A 69 6.08 -29.38 30.01
C GLY A 69 5.31 -29.40 28.67
N ILE A 70 3.98 -29.51 28.70
CA ILE A 70 3.11 -29.56 27.51
C ILE A 70 2.69 -28.15 27.06
N PHE A 71 2.40 -27.21 27.99
CA PHE A 71 1.99 -25.84 27.63
C PHE A 71 3.11 -25.00 26.99
N GLN A 72 4.36 -25.18 27.41
CA GLN A 72 5.50 -24.51 26.77
C GLN A 72 5.73 -25.00 25.34
N ARG A 73 5.44 -26.29 25.07
CA ARG A 73 5.55 -26.89 23.72
C ARG A 73 4.40 -26.49 22.79
N MET A 74 3.26 -26.07 23.34
CA MET A 74 2.08 -25.61 22.57
C MET A 74 2.05 -24.09 22.33
N GLY A 75 3.09 -23.34 22.70
CA GLY A 75 3.20 -21.91 22.37
C GLY A 75 2.42 -20.93 23.25
N ILE A 76 1.64 -21.44 24.22
CA ILE A 76 0.79 -20.63 25.13
C ILE A 76 1.63 -19.69 26.00
N GLY A 77 2.80 -20.13 26.48
CA GLY A 77 3.73 -19.27 27.23
C GLY A 77 4.27 -18.07 26.43
N ARG A 78 4.35 -18.19 25.09
CA ARG A 78 4.74 -17.09 24.19
C ARG A 78 3.59 -16.13 23.93
N MET A 79 2.37 -16.66 23.78
CA MET A 79 1.13 -15.90 23.66
C MET A 79 0.87 -15.04 24.90
N LEU A 80 1.10 -15.59 26.09
CA LEU A 80 0.93 -14.88 27.37
C LEU A 80 1.97 -13.79 27.58
N LYS A 81 3.23 -14.05 27.20
CA LYS A 81 4.29 -13.03 27.24
C LYS A 81 4.05 -11.89 26.25
N GLN A 82 3.39 -12.17 25.13
CA GLN A 82 2.97 -11.16 24.15
C GLN A 82 1.72 -10.39 24.60
N LEU A 83 0.75 -11.06 25.23
CA LEU A 83 -0.42 -10.42 25.85
C LEU A 83 -0.01 -9.44 26.95
N GLY A 84 0.86 -9.85 27.89
CA GLY A 84 1.34 -8.98 28.96
C GLY A 84 2.18 -7.80 28.46
N ARG A 85 3.02 -8.00 27.43
CA ARG A 85 3.83 -6.93 26.83
C ARG A 85 3.00 -5.92 26.04
N LYS A 86 1.97 -6.40 25.35
CA LYS A 86 1.07 -5.57 24.53
C LYS A 86 -0.10 -4.96 25.32
N ALA A 87 -0.43 -5.48 26.50
CA ALA A 87 -1.32 -4.81 27.44
C ALA A 87 -0.73 -3.46 27.91
N GLY A 88 0.60 -3.37 28.01
CA GLY A 88 1.29 -2.09 28.20
C GLY A 88 1.30 -1.16 26.97
N GLU A 89 1.03 -1.69 25.77
CA GLU A 89 0.95 -0.96 24.50
C GLU A 89 -0.49 -0.55 24.13
N LEU A 90 -1.51 -1.01 24.88
CA LEU A 90 -2.93 -0.70 24.67
C LEU A 90 -3.29 0.78 24.88
N ASN A 91 -2.34 1.63 25.31
CA ASN A 91 -2.53 3.08 25.34
C ASN A 91 -2.58 3.73 23.93
N THR A 92 -2.28 3.00 22.84
CA THR A 92 -2.18 3.60 21.50
C THR A 92 -2.76 2.80 20.33
N ILE A 93 -3.24 1.57 20.53
CA ILE A 93 -3.74 0.70 19.44
C ILE A 93 -5.22 0.35 19.66
N ASP A 94 -6.03 0.43 18.60
CA ASP A 94 -7.41 -0.04 18.57
C ASP A 94 -7.47 -1.54 18.94
N ARG A 95 -8.26 -1.85 19.97
CA ARG A 95 -8.51 -3.17 20.55
C ARG A 95 -8.83 -4.24 19.49
N ARG A 96 -9.49 -3.87 18.38
CA ARG A 96 -9.87 -4.81 17.31
C ARG A 96 -8.68 -5.25 16.45
N ASP A 97 -7.78 -4.33 16.13
CA ASP A 97 -6.58 -4.61 15.32
C ASP A 97 -5.49 -5.31 16.13
N PHE A 98 -5.48 -5.07 17.44
CA PHE A 98 -4.66 -5.78 18.38
C PHE A 98 -4.97 -7.29 18.41
N LEU A 99 -6.24 -7.65 18.62
CA LEU A 99 -6.70 -9.04 18.72
C LEU A 99 -6.51 -9.80 17.39
N LYS A 100 -6.75 -9.15 16.24
CA LYS A 100 -6.45 -9.72 14.92
C LYS A 100 -4.97 -10.04 14.75
N SER A 101 -4.09 -9.13 15.16
CA SER A 101 -2.64 -9.30 15.00
C SER A 101 -2.05 -10.36 15.94
N ALA A 102 -2.56 -10.45 17.17
CA ALA A 102 -2.16 -11.48 18.13
C ALA A 102 -2.64 -12.88 17.71
N ALA A 103 -3.90 -12.99 17.25
CA ALA A 103 -4.45 -14.24 16.73
C ALA A 103 -3.73 -14.69 15.45
N ALA A 104 -3.44 -13.77 14.52
CA ALA A 104 -2.68 -14.08 13.31
C ALA A 104 -1.25 -14.57 13.63
N ALA A 105 -0.55 -13.94 14.57
CA ALA A 105 0.79 -14.36 14.98
C ALA A 105 0.80 -15.71 15.72
N ALA A 106 -0.25 -16.02 16.49
CA ALA A 106 -0.42 -17.31 17.17
C ALA A 106 -0.78 -18.44 16.19
N MET A 107 -1.52 -18.11 15.12
CA MET A 107 -2.01 -19.07 14.11
C MET A 107 -1.08 -19.23 12.90
N ALA A 108 -0.10 -18.35 12.73
CA ALA A 108 0.89 -18.39 11.65
C ALA A 108 1.58 -19.75 11.44
N PRO A 109 1.92 -20.54 12.48
CA PRO A 109 2.50 -21.87 12.26
C PRO A 109 1.48 -22.96 11.88
N TYR A 110 0.17 -22.71 12.00
CA TYR A 110 -0.86 -23.75 12.00
C TYR A 110 -2.00 -23.56 10.99
N VAL A 111 -2.15 -22.37 10.37
CA VAL A 111 -3.18 -22.16 9.34
C VAL A 111 -2.52 -21.97 7.98
N LYS A 112 -2.47 -23.04 7.19
CA LYS A 112 -2.28 -22.91 5.74
C LYS A 112 -3.57 -22.35 5.15
N PHE A 113 -3.54 -21.11 4.67
CA PHE A 113 -4.67 -20.57 3.93
C PHE A 113 -4.84 -21.38 2.64
N LYS A 114 -5.95 -22.11 2.50
CA LYS A 114 -6.19 -23.03 1.37
C LYS A 114 -6.77 -22.35 0.13
N GLY A 115 -7.24 -21.12 0.22
CA GLY A 115 -7.90 -20.40 -0.87
C GLY A 115 -6.96 -19.64 -1.82
N PRO A 116 -7.54 -18.91 -2.80
CA PRO A 116 -6.80 -18.05 -3.72
C PRO A 116 -6.12 -16.87 -3.00
N THR A 117 -4.80 -16.76 -3.17
CA THR A 117 -3.99 -15.65 -2.62
C THR A 117 -4.11 -14.39 -3.48
N VAL A 118 -3.51 -13.28 -3.02
CA VAL A 118 -3.46 -12.03 -3.79
C VAL A 118 -2.85 -12.21 -5.18
N ALA A 119 -1.84 -13.07 -5.34
CA ALA A 119 -1.26 -13.38 -6.65
C ALA A 119 -2.25 -14.10 -7.58
N HIS A 120 -3.13 -14.96 -7.05
CA HIS A 120 -4.19 -15.59 -7.85
C HIS A 120 -5.21 -14.55 -8.29
N LYS A 121 -5.64 -13.68 -7.37
CA LYS A 121 -6.55 -12.59 -7.67
C LYS A 121 -5.94 -11.60 -8.69
N THR A 122 -4.63 -11.35 -8.64
CA THR A 122 -3.93 -10.56 -9.67
C THR A 122 -4.08 -11.20 -11.06
N LEU A 123 -3.93 -12.52 -11.18
CA LEU A 123 -4.17 -13.22 -12.45
C LEU A 123 -5.62 -13.06 -12.90
N ASP A 124 -6.60 -13.19 -12.00
CA ASP A 124 -8.01 -12.97 -12.35
C ASP A 124 -8.28 -11.54 -12.88
N ILE A 125 -7.60 -10.54 -12.33
CA ILE A 125 -7.69 -9.13 -12.78
C ILE A 125 -7.12 -8.93 -14.20
N GLU A 126 -6.09 -9.70 -14.56
CA GLU A 126 -5.45 -9.67 -15.88
C GLU A 126 -6.25 -10.42 -16.96
N ALA A 127 -7.21 -11.27 -16.58
CA ALA A 127 -7.97 -12.08 -17.54
C ALA A 127 -8.64 -11.28 -18.66
N PRO A 128 -9.30 -10.13 -18.41
CA PRO A 128 -9.96 -9.36 -19.47
C PRO A 128 -9.00 -8.77 -20.51
N VAL A 129 -7.73 -8.53 -20.17
CA VAL A 129 -6.72 -8.05 -21.14
C VAL A 129 -6.01 -9.19 -21.88
N LEU A 130 -6.40 -10.44 -21.59
CA LEU A 130 -5.92 -11.68 -22.18
C LEU A 130 -7.10 -12.49 -22.75
N ASP A 131 -7.93 -11.83 -23.55
CA ASP A 131 -9.09 -12.44 -24.22
C ASP A 131 -10.08 -13.13 -23.27
N GLY A 132 -10.22 -12.56 -22.06
CA GLY A 132 -11.13 -13.04 -21.02
C GLY A 132 -10.62 -14.23 -20.20
N LYS A 133 -9.40 -14.74 -20.45
CA LYS A 133 -8.89 -15.91 -19.71
C LYS A 133 -7.36 -15.93 -19.59
N VAL A 134 -6.88 -15.94 -18.35
CA VAL A 134 -5.47 -16.26 -18.08
C VAL A 134 -5.18 -17.75 -18.34
N PRO A 135 -4.09 -18.09 -19.06
CA PRO A 135 -3.71 -19.49 -19.28
C PRO A 135 -3.54 -20.27 -17.97
N ALA A 136 -4.08 -21.50 -17.92
CA ALA A 136 -4.02 -22.37 -16.73
C ALA A 136 -2.58 -22.63 -16.24
N LYS A 137 -1.60 -22.63 -17.17
CA LYS A 137 -0.18 -22.75 -16.86
C LYS A 137 0.35 -21.65 -15.92
N CYS A 138 -0.24 -20.45 -15.94
CA CYS A 138 0.13 -19.37 -15.02
C CYS A 138 -0.20 -19.75 -13.57
N TYR A 139 -1.44 -20.17 -13.32
CA TYR A 139 -1.89 -20.64 -12.01
C TYR A 139 -1.06 -21.83 -11.52
N GLN A 140 -0.85 -22.83 -12.39
CA GLN A 140 -0.04 -23.99 -12.04
C GLN A 140 1.40 -23.63 -11.69
N ARG A 141 2.03 -22.69 -12.42
CA ARG A 141 3.40 -22.24 -12.11
C ARG A 141 3.43 -21.47 -10.79
N LEU A 142 2.47 -20.59 -10.53
CA LEU A 142 2.32 -19.90 -9.26
C LEU A 142 2.18 -20.89 -8.09
N ASP A 143 1.29 -21.88 -8.23
CA ASP A 143 1.09 -22.91 -7.21
C ASP A 143 2.35 -23.74 -6.96
N ARG A 144 3.11 -24.07 -8.02
CA ARG A 144 4.41 -24.75 -7.86
C ARG A 144 5.42 -23.90 -7.11
N ILE A 145 5.53 -22.60 -7.42
CA ILE A 145 6.39 -21.67 -6.67
C ILE A 145 6.00 -21.71 -5.19
N LEU A 146 4.72 -21.50 -4.87
CA LEU A 146 4.22 -21.47 -3.50
C LEU A 146 4.43 -22.82 -2.79
N ALA A 147 4.23 -23.94 -3.47
CA ALA A 147 4.47 -25.27 -2.92
C ALA A 147 5.96 -25.51 -2.61
N ARG A 148 6.88 -25.10 -3.50
CA ARG A 148 8.33 -25.17 -3.26
C ARG A 148 8.75 -24.37 -2.03
N VAL A 149 8.20 -23.16 -1.88
CA VAL A 149 8.42 -22.33 -0.67
C VAL A 149 8.07 -23.13 0.58
N GLY A 150 6.88 -23.73 0.63
CA GLY A 150 6.45 -24.57 1.75
C GLY A 150 7.37 -25.76 2.01
N SER A 151 7.83 -26.43 0.95
CA SER A 151 8.74 -27.59 1.06
C SER A 151 10.11 -27.21 1.61
N LYS A 152 10.72 -26.11 1.12
CA LYS A 152 12.01 -25.62 1.65
C LYS A 152 11.89 -25.23 3.12
N LEU A 153 10.77 -24.63 3.51
CA LEU A 153 10.60 -24.12 4.86
C LEU A 153 10.32 -25.22 5.89
N LYS A 154 9.76 -26.36 5.47
CA LYS A 154 9.69 -27.57 6.31
C LYS A 154 11.08 -28.12 6.69
N GLN A 155 12.09 -27.86 5.87
CA GLN A 155 13.47 -28.30 6.15
C GLN A 155 14.16 -27.41 7.18
N PHE A 156 13.63 -26.21 7.43
CA PHE A 156 14.17 -25.33 8.46
C PHE A 156 13.65 -25.71 9.84
N SER A 157 14.57 -25.74 10.82
CA SER A 157 14.21 -25.81 12.23
C SER A 157 13.23 -24.68 12.59
N GLN A 158 12.25 -24.98 13.43
CA GLN A 158 11.19 -24.05 13.84
C GLN A 158 11.71 -22.71 14.39
N LYS A 159 12.93 -22.68 14.94
CA LYS A 159 13.60 -21.44 15.39
C LYS A 159 13.84 -20.42 14.26
N TYR A 160 13.92 -20.88 13.01
CA TYR A 160 14.14 -20.04 11.83
C TYR A 160 12.85 -19.61 11.13
N HIS A 161 11.68 -20.08 11.58
CA HIS A 161 10.37 -19.65 11.04
C HIS A 161 9.98 -18.23 11.46
N GLN A 162 10.84 -17.55 12.22
CA GLN A 162 10.71 -16.15 12.62
C GLN A 162 11.86 -15.30 12.08
N ASP A 163 12.77 -15.89 11.30
CA ASP A 163 13.90 -15.18 10.68
C ASP A 163 13.45 -14.65 9.31
N PRO A 164 13.19 -13.33 9.18
CA PRO A 164 12.73 -12.74 7.93
C PRO A 164 13.68 -13.08 6.80
N ARG A 165 15.00 -13.07 7.05
CA ARG A 165 16.02 -13.29 6.04
C ARG A 165 15.96 -14.65 5.42
N ARG A 166 15.78 -15.69 6.23
CA ARG A 166 15.70 -17.06 5.71
C ARG A 166 14.42 -17.30 4.93
N ILE A 167 13.29 -16.79 5.41
CA ILE A 167 11.99 -16.98 4.76
C ILE A 167 11.96 -16.29 3.41
N LEU A 168 12.35 -15.02 3.40
CA LEU A 168 12.46 -14.20 2.21
C LEU A 168 13.42 -14.83 1.19
N THR A 169 14.63 -15.22 1.61
CA THR A 169 15.57 -15.93 0.73
C THR A 169 14.98 -17.23 0.15
N ALA A 170 14.27 -18.01 0.95
CA ALA A 170 13.63 -19.24 0.48
C ALA A 170 12.55 -18.98 -0.59
N ILE A 171 11.83 -17.85 -0.49
CA ILE A 171 10.89 -17.41 -1.52
C ILE A 171 11.63 -17.09 -2.82
N THR A 172 12.66 -16.24 -2.79
CA THR A 172 13.44 -15.89 -3.99
C THR A 172 14.08 -17.11 -4.64
N HIS A 173 14.67 -18.02 -3.86
CA HIS A 173 15.22 -19.25 -4.43
C HIS A 173 14.14 -20.12 -5.06
N SER A 174 12.94 -20.19 -4.48
CA SER A 174 11.83 -20.94 -5.06
C SER A 174 11.34 -20.35 -6.39
N ILE A 175 11.38 -19.02 -6.54
CA ILE A 175 11.11 -18.30 -7.80
C ILE A 175 12.19 -18.64 -8.84
N GLN A 176 13.47 -18.51 -8.47
CA GLN A 176 14.60 -18.77 -9.37
C GLN A 176 14.67 -20.24 -9.84
N GLU A 177 14.34 -21.20 -8.98
CA GLU A 177 14.30 -22.62 -9.30
C GLU A 177 13.16 -23.00 -10.27
N GLU A 178 12.16 -22.13 -10.45
CA GLU A 178 11.19 -22.25 -11.54
C GLU A 178 11.71 -21.64 -12.85
N GLY A 179 12.98 -21.25 -12.92
CA GLY A 179 13.62 -20.67 -14.11
C GLY A 179 13.26 -19.21 -14.33
N ILE A 180 12.81 -18.49 -13.29
CA ILE A 180 12.43 -17.08 -13.38
C ILE A 180 13.65 -16.19 -13.14
N LYS A 181 13.86 -15.21 -14.03
CA LYS A 181 14.94 -14.21 -13.97
C LYS A 181 14.37 -12.83 -13.67
N ASN A 182 15.19 -11.98 -13.07
CA ASN A 182 14.81 -10.59 -12.82
C ASN A 182 15.02 -9.73 -14.08
N VAL A 183 14.03 -8.92 -14.43
CA VAL A 183 14.06 -7.95 -15.53
C VAL A 183 13.70 -6.55 -15.02
N PRO A 184 14.07 -5.48 -15.74
CA PRO A 184 13.78 -4.12 -15.31
C PRO A 184 12.30 -3.74 -15.27
N SER A 185 11.47 -4.39 -16.09
CA SER A 185 10.04 -4.08 -16.21
C SER A 185 9.28 -5.29 -16.75
N GLN A 186 8.17 -5.63 -16.09
CA GLN A 186 7.27 -6.70 -16.49
C GLN A 186 5.83 -6.27 -16.15
N PRO A 187 5.01 -5.84 -17.14
CA PRO A 187 3.74 -5.17 -16.87
C PRO A 187 2.67 -6.05 -16.21
N PHE A 188 2.74 -7.37 -16.43
CA PHE A 188 1.75 -8.34 -15.97
C PHE A 188 2.41 -9.55 -15.33
N LEU A 189 1.83 -10.03 -14.22
CA LEU A 189 2.27 -11.24 -13.51
C LEU A 189 2.08 -12.47 -14.39
N SER A 190 0.97 -12.58 -15.13
CA SER A 190 0.73 -13.68 -16.07
C SER A 190 1.84 -13.76 -17.11
N SER A 191 2.16 -12.66 -17.78
CA SER A 191 3.25 -12.62 -18.76
C SER A 191 4.58 -13.03 -18.14
N GLY A 192 4.89 -12.57 -16.93
CA GLY A 192 6.11 -12.99 -16.23
C GLY A 192 6.15 -14.47 -15.88
N LEU A 193 5.00 -15.05 -15.47
CA LEU A 193 4.85 -16.48 -15.23
C LEU A 193 4.93 -17.30 -16.53
N LEU A 194 4.68 -16.71 -17.69
CA LEU A 194 4.83 -17.37 -18.98
C LEU A 194 6.26 -17.30 -19.52
N SER A 195 6.84 -16.10 -19.53
CA SER A 195 8.19 -15.85 -20.06
C SER A 195 9.29 -16.35 -19.13
N GLY A 196 9.03 -16.44 -17.82
CA GLY A 196 10.07 -16.66 -16.83
C GLY A 196 10.84 -15.38 -16.50
N GLU A 197 10.20 -14.22 -16.57
CA GLU A 197 10.82 -12.92 -16.30
C GLU A 197 9.95 -12.14 -15.32
N PHE A 198 10.52 -11.72 -14.18
CA PHE A 198 9.82 -10.92 -13.17
C PHE A 198 10.54 -9.60 -12.94
N ASP A 199 9.79 -8.53 -12.73
CA ASP A 199 10.31 -7.31 -12.13
C ASP A 199 10.06 -7.29 -10.60
N CYS A 200 10.31 -6.14 -9.97
CA CYS A 200 10.07 -5.94 -8.54
C CYS A 200 8.63 -6.08 -8.12
N ASP A 201 7.69 -5.74 -9.00
CA ASP A 201 6.27 -5.73 -8.68
C ASP A 201 5.76 -7.18 -8.70
N CYS A 202 6.10 -7.94 -9.74
CA CYS A 202 5.83 -9.37 -9.84
C CYS A 202 6.39 -10.14 -8.64
N ASN A 203 7.67 -9.92 -8.32
CA ASN A 203 8.31 -10.58 -7.19
C ASN A 203 7.64 -10.21 -5.86
N THR A 204 7.27 -8.94 -5.66
CA THR A 204 6.59 -8.48 -4.43
C THR A 204 5.22 -9.13 -4.26
N ILE A 205 4.44 -9.26 -5.34
CA ILE A 205 3.12 -9.93 -5.32
C ILE A 205 3.27 -11.40 -4.93
N VAL A 206 4.26 -12.10 -5.47
CA VAL A 206 4.52 -13.52 -5.13
C VAL A 206 4.98 -13.66 -3.68
N CYS A 207 5.81 -12.74 -3.17
CA CYS A 207 6.21 -12.73 -1.76
C CYS A 207 5.01 -12.50 -0.83
N ALA A 208 4.13 -11.53 -1.14
CA ALA A 208 2.91 -11.28 -0.38
C ALA A 208 1.98 -12.51 -0.39
N ALA A 209 1.83 -13.16 -1.54
CA ALA A 209 1.06 -14.40 -1.65
C ALA A 209 1.64 -15.55 -0.81
N ALA A 210 2.96 -15.69 -0.72
CA ALA A 210 3.60 -16.64 0.18
C ALA A 210 3.32 -16.29 1.65
N GLY A 211 3.36 -14.99 2.00
CA GLY A 211 2.94 -14.49 3.31
C GLY A 211 1.54 -14.92 3.68
N GLU A 212 0.56 -14.66 2.81
CA GLU A 212 -0.85 -15.07 3.01
C GLU A 212 -1.01 -16.59 3.15
N ARG A 213 -0.36 -17.36 2.27
CA ARG A 213 -0.47 -18.83 2.23
C ARG A 213 -0.01 -19.50 3.52
N TYR A 214 1.02 -18.94 4.14
CA TYR A 214 1.72 -19.53 5.27
C TYR A 214 1.63 -18.71 6.56
N GLY A 215 0.81 -17.65 6.58
CA GLY A 215 0.57 -16.83 7.76
C GLY A 215 1.77 -15.98 8.21
N TRP A 216 2.72 -15.67 7.32
CA TRP A 216 3.84 -14.81 7.66
C TRP A 216 3.47 -13.34 7.51
N PRO A 217 4.08 -12.44 8.32
CA PRO A 217 3.82 -11.02 8.24
C PRO A 217 4.59 -10.38 7.08
N ILE A 218 4.40 -10.89 5.86
CA ILE A 218 5.02 -10.38 4.64
C ILE A 218 3.98 -9.53 3.92
N TYR A 219 4.24 -8.23 3.82
CA TYR A 219 3.33 -7.28 3.19
C TYR A 219 4.02 -6.61 2.01
N ALA A 220 3.24 -6.27 0.99
CA ALA A 220 3.70 -5.33 -0.02
C ALA A 220 3.74 -3.92 0.57
N ALA A 221 4.67 -3.10 0.10
CA ALA A 221 4.72 -1.69 0.37
C ALA A 221 5.17 -0.96 -0.90
N VAL A 222 4.63 0.23 -1.13
CA VAL A 222 4.77 0.95 -2.40
C VAL A 222 5.59 2.21 -2.24
N TRP A 223 6.33 2.50 -3.30
CA TRP A 223 7.01 3.74 -3.61
C TRP A 223 6.60 4.19 -5.01
N GLU A 224 6.78 5.48 -5.34
CA GLU A 224 6.18 6.16 -6.49
C GLU A 224 6.00 5.33 -7.77
N LYS A 225 7.01 4.56 -8.17
CA LYS A 225 6.99 3.67 -9.34
C LYS A 225 7.58 2.29 -9.04
N HIS A 226 7.48 1.84 -7.80
CA HIS A 226 8.23 0.69 -7.34
C HIS A 226 7.57 0.02 -6.15
N MET A 227 7.63 -1.31 -6.08
CA MET A 227 7.14 -2.08 -4.95
C MET A 227 8.24 -2.90 -4.29
N PHE A 228 8.20 -2.94 -2.97
CA PHE A 228 9.05 -3.77 -2.13
C PHE A 228 8.23 -4.55 -1.11
N VAL A 229 8.88 -5.49 -0.47
CA VAL A 229 8.33 -6.27 0.62
C VAL A 229 8.71 -5.64 1.95
N THR A 230 7.80 -5.65 2.93
CA THR A 230 8.11 -5.35 4.32
C THR A 230 7.74 -6.52 5.23
N TRP A 231 8.55 -6.74 6.26
CA TRP A 231 8.28 -7.74 7.30
C TRP A 231 7.65 -7.07 8.52
N GLY A 232 6.45 -7.48 8.88
CA GLY A 232 5.68 -6.87 9.96
C GLY A 232 5.08 -5.52 9.57
N THR A 233 4.46 -4.88 10.55
CA THR A 233 3.87 -3.55 10.40
C THR A 233 4.75 -2.41 10.90
N ASP A 234 5.89 -2.74 11.51
CA ASP A 234 6.79 -1.80 12.19
C ASP A 234 7.83 -1.14 11.26
N ARG A 235 7.79 -1.44 9.96
CA ARG A 235 8.62 -0.81 8.91
C ARG A 235 10.13 -0.94 9.13
N LYS A 236 10.58 -1.93 9.91
CA LYS A 236 12.02 -2.10 10.19
C LYS A 236 12.77 -2.81 9.08
N ILE A 237 12.08 -3.62 8.30
CA ILE A 237 12.66 -4.43 7.25
C ILE A 237 11.93 -4.09 5.95
N PHE A 238 12.66 -3.54 5.00
CA PHE A 238 12.27 -3.36 3.62
C PHE A 238 13.20 -4.15 2.71
N TRP A 239 12.59 -4.90 1.80
CA TRP A 239 13.28 -5.72 0.83
C TRP A 239 12.91 -5.35 -0.59
N GLU A 240 13.89 -4.81 -1.30
CA GLU A 240 13.97 -4.74 -2.75
C GLU A 240 14.17 -6.15 -3.36
N THR A 241 13.09 -6.72 -3.87
CA THR A 241 13.00 -8.12 -4.31
C THR A 241 13.84 -8.45 -5.54
N THR A 242 14.32 -7.44 -6.28
CA THR A 242 15.18 -7.65 -7.45
C THR A 242 16.68 -7.57 -7.16
N THR A 243 17.07 -7.10 -5.97
CA THR A 243 18.49 -6.93 -5.61
C THR A 243 19.11 -8.17 -4.96
N SER A 244 20.44 -8.20 -4.90
CA SER A 244 21.18 -9.23 -4.17
C SER A 244 20.76 -9.30 -2.70
N LEU A 245 20.81 -10.49 -2.12
CA LEU A 245 20.44 -10.77 -0.72
C LEU A 245 21.19 -9.92 0.32
N SER A 246 22.31 -9.28 -0.04
CA SER A 246 23.03 -8.35 0.83
C SER A 246 22.37 -6.97 0.94
N ARG A 247 21.58 -6.55 -0.06
CA ARG A 247 20.77 -5.30 -0.03
C ARG A 247 19.34 -5.54 0.45
N ALA A 248 18.99 -6.79 0.75
CA ALA A 248 17.63 -7.25 1.01
C ALA A 248 17.02 -6.83 2.36
N PHE A 249 17.83 -6.34 3.31
CA PHE A 249 17.38 -6.05 4.68
C PHE A 249 17.76 -4.63 5.05
N GLN A 250 17.16 -3.68 4.34
CA GLN A 250 17.39 -2.27 4.61
C GLN A 250 16.29 -1.72 5.50
N THR A 251 16.65 -0.79 6.37
CA THR A 251 15.65 -0.01 7.10
C THR A 251 14.97 0.96 6.14
N MET A 252 13.84 1.53 6.59
CA MET A 252 13.15 2.60 5.88
C MET A 252 14.11 3.75 5.51
N GLU A 253 14.96 4.16 6.46
CA GLU A 253 15.91 5.25 6.29
C GLU A 253 16.98 4.92 5.25
N SER A 254 17.46 3.68 5.23
CA SER A 254 18.43 3.22 4.23
C SER A 254 17.82 3.25 2.82
N GLN A 255 16.57 2.82 2.68
CA GLN A 255 15.86 2.91 1.41
C GLN A 255 15.72 4.38 0.98
N LEU A 256 15.21 5.25 1.86
CA LEU A 256 15.11 6.69 1.57
C LEU A 256 16.46 7.29 1.13
N ALA A 257 17.56 6.90 1.76
CA ALA A 257 18.89 7.37 1.40
C ALA A 257 19.32 6.91 -0.02
N ILE A 258 19.07 5.64 -0.37
CA ILE A 258 19.41 5.08 -1.69
C ILE A 258 18.62 5.78 -2.80
N TRP A 259 17.34 6.03 -2.57
CA TRP A 259 16.47 6.73 -3.50
C TRP A 259 16.65 8.26 -3.46
N LYS A 260 17.55 8.77 -2.60
CA LYS A 260 17.84 10.21 -2.39
C LYS A 260 16.60 11.02 -2.01
N GLN A 261 15.83 10.52 -1.05
CA GLN A 261 14.53 11.07 -0.66
C GLN A 261 14.55 11.60 0.77
N PRO A 262 13.96 12.77 1.02
CA PRO A 262 13.86 13.32 2.37
C PRO A 262 12.75 12.62 3.17
N ARG A 263 12.94 12.57 4.50
CA ARG A 263 12.07 11.82 5.43
C ARG A 263 10.61 12.26 5.47
N ASN A 264 10.33 13.52 5.15
CA ASN A 264 8.96 14.05 5.13
C ASN A 264 8.05 13.38 4.09
N ILE A 265 8.59 12.63 3.12
CA ILE A 265 7.77 11.82 2.21
C ILE A 265 6.96 10.74 2.93
N LEU A 266 7.42 10.29 4.09
CA LEU A 266 6.73 9.31 4.92
C LEU A 266 5.43 9.86 5.53
N LYS A 267 5.22 11.17 5.47
CA LYS A 267 3.95 11.79 5.85
C LYS A 267 2.84 11.50 4.82
N VAL A 268 3.19 11.12 3.58
CA VAL A 268 2.23 10.69 2.57
C VAL A 268 1.64 9.34 3.00
N PRO A 269 0.31 9.23 3.22
CA PRO A 269 -0.29 8.07 3.88
C PRO A 269 -0.06 6.72 3.20
N CYS A 270 0.19 6.68 1.89
CA CYS A 270 0.34 5.44 1.13
C CYS A 270 1.79 4.99 0.89
N ILE A 271 2.79 5.80 1.25
CA ILE A 271 4.20 5.52 0.93
C ILE A 271 4.88 4.73 2.05
N MET A 272 5.67 3.72 1.67
CA MET A 272 6.54 2.95 2.58
C MET A 272 5.82 2.44 3.83
N ARG A 273 4.60 1.93 3.64
CA ARG A 273 3.85 1.22 4.68
C ARG A 273 3.32 -0.10 4.15
N PRO A 274 3.04 -1.07 5.04
CA PRO A 274 2.30 -2.26 4.67
C PRO A 274 0.98 -1.89 3.97
N LEU A 275 0.72 -2.54 2.84
CA LEU A 275 -0.53 -2.46 2.11
C LEU A 275 -1.48 -3.57 2.54
N THR A 276 -2.77 -3.24 2.58
CA THR A 276 -3.82 -4.25 2.64
C THR A 276 -3.92 -5.00 1.30
N GLN A 277 -4.63 -6.13 1.30
CA GLN A 277 -4.85 -6.89 0.07
C GLN A 277 -5.57 -6.05 -0.99
N ASP A 278 -6.62 -5.32 -0.60
CA ASP A 278 -7.38 -4.43 -1.49
C ASP A 278 -6.50 -3.34 -2.09
N GLU A 279 -5.63 -2.72 -1.28
CA GLU A 279 -4.69 -1.71 -1.77
C GLU A 279 -3.67 -2.29 -2.75
N LEU A 280 -3.14 -3.49 -2.49
CA LEU A 280 -2.24 -4.19 -3.42
C LEU A 280 -2.95 -4.50 -4.74
N LEU A 281 -4.17 -5.04 -4.70
CA LEU A 281 -4.97 -5.30 -5.89
C LEU A 281 -5.33 -4.01 -6.64
N SER A 282 -5.56 -2.91 -5.93
CA SER A 282 -5.83 -1.61 -6.53
C SER A 282 -4.65 -1.12 -7.38
N LEU A 283 -3.41 -1.38 -6.94
CA LEU A 283 -2.20 -1.07 -7.71
C LEU A 283 -2.10 -1.93 -8.97
N GLN A 284 -2.60 -3.17 -8.95
CA GLN A 284 -2.66 -4.03 -10.14
C GLN A 284 -3.65 -3.49 -11.18
N TYR A 285 -4.83 -3.08 -10.73
CA TYR A 285 -5.79 -2.38 -11.61
C TYR A 285 -5.16 -1.12 -12.22
N THR A 286 -4.40 -0.35 -11.43
CA THR A 286 -3.69 0.85 -11.89
C THR A 286 -2.60 0.52 -12.91
N SER A 287 -1.80 -0.53 -12.69
CA SER A 287 -0.75 -0.96 -13.63
C SER A 287 -1.34 -1.33 -14.99
N ILE A 288 -2.39 -2.17 -14.98
CA ILE A 288 -3.07 -2.60 -16.21
C ILE A 288 -3.65 -1.40 -16.96
N ALA A 289 -4.31 -0.49 -16.24
CA ALA A 289 -4.85 0.71 -16.86
C ALA A 289 -3.77 1.56 -17.54
N HIS A 290 -2.63 1.77 -16.87
CA HIS A 290 -1.52 2.53 -17.43
C HIS A 290 -0.97 1.89 -18.72
N THR A 291 -0.86 0.56 -18.77
CA THR A 291 -0.45 -0.17 -19.98
C THR A 291 -1.46 -0.02 -21.13
N LEU A 292 -2.75 0.10 -20.83
CA LEU A 292 -3.81 0.25 -21.83
C LEU A 292 -4.05 1.69 -22.29
N GLN A 293 -3.56 2.70 -21.57
CA GLN A 293 -4.03 4.09 -21.68
C GLN A 293 -4.01 4.67 -23.11
N GLU A 294 -3.03 4.27 -23.93
CA GLU A 294 -2.87 4.76 -25.31
C GLU A 294 -3.64 3.92 -26.33
N LYS A 295 -3.88 2.64 -26.03
CA LYS A 295 -4.51 1.67 -26.96
C LYS A 295 -6.03 1.62 -26.79
N ASP A 296 -6.49 1.71 -25.55
CA ASP A 296 -7.89 1.61 -25.18
C ASP A 296 -8.17 2.44 -23.91
N ALA A 297 -8.37 3.75 -24.11
CA ALA A 297 -8.66 4.67 -23.02
C ALA A 297 -9.98 4.34 -22.28
N THR A 298 -10.93 3.68 -22.93
CA THR A 298 -12.23 3.34 -22.33
C THR A 298 -12.09 2.19 -21.33
N THR A 299 -11.44 1.10 -21.74
CA THR A 299 -11.13 -0.01 -20.83
C THR A 299 -10.16 0.46 -19.74
N SER A 300 -9.15 1.25 -20.10
CA SER A 300 -8.21 1.83 -19.14
C SER A 300 -8.89 2.65 -18.03
N ASP A 301 -9.89 3.48 -18.36
CA ASP A 301 -10.67 4.22 -17.36
C ASP A 301 -11.53 3.28 -16.49
N THR A 302 -12.09 2.20 -17.06
CA THR A 302 -12.82 1.20 -16.29
C THR A 302 -11.91 0.54 -15.23
N TYR A 303 -10.66 0.24 -15.59
CA TYR A 303 -9.68 -0.30 -14.65
C TYR A 303 -9.29 0.72 -13.57
N THR A 304 -9.00 1.97 -13.94
CA THR A 304 -8.67 2.98 -12.91
C THR A 304 -9.84 3.37 -12.03
N ALA A 305 -11.08 3.32 -12.51
CA ALA A 305 -12.26 3.50 -11.68
C ALA A 305 -12.33 2.41 -10.59
N LYS A 306 -12.08 1.14 -10.94
CA LYS A 306 -11.96 0.04 -9.97
C LYS A 306 -10.79 0.24 -9.02
N ALA A 307 -9.63 0.67 -9.51
CA ALA A 307 -8.47 0.97 -8.67
C ALA A 307 -8.79 2.05 -7.61
N VAL A 308 -9.42 3.16 -8.00
CA VAL A 308 -9.81 4.23 -7.08
C VAL A 308 -10.85 3.76 -6.07
N ALA A 309 -11.81 2.93 -6.49
CA ALA A 309 -12.83 2.38 -5.59
C ALA A 309 -12.23 1.43 -4.54
N LEU A 310 -11.28 0.59 -4.95
CA LEU A 310 -10.66 -0.42 -4.08
C LEU A 310 -9.57 0.17 -3.18
N GLY A 311 -8.79 1.12 -3.69
CA GLY A 311 -7.70 1.78 -2.97
C GLY A 311 -7.88 3.29 -2.92
N PRO A 312 -8.91 3.83 -2.24
CA PRO A 312 -9.21 5.27 -2.27
C PRO A 312 -8.17 6.14 -1.56
N LYS A 313 -7.28 5.52 -0.76
CA LYS A 313 -6.16 6.19 -0.06
C LYS A 313 -4.83 6.07 -0.82
N ILE A 314 -4.80 5.37 -1.96
CA ILE A 314 -3.61 5.18 -2.77
C ILE A 314 -3.55 6.28 -3.83
N ILE A 315 -2.70 7.27 -3.61
CA ILE A 315 -2.65 8.45 -4.48
C ILE A 315 -2.28 8.12 -5.94
N PHE A 316 -1.48 7.07 -6.15
CA PHE A 316 -1.06 6.61 -7.48
C PHE A 316 -2.25 6.19 -8.36
N ASN A 317 -3.32 5.66 -7.77
CA ASN A 317 -4.54 5.30 -8.50
C ASN A 317 -5.19 6.53 -9.13
N TYR A 318 -5.15 7.66 -8.43
CA TYR A 318 -5.65 8.93 -8.97
C TYR A 318 -4.72 9.48 -10.05
N TYR A 319 -3.40 9.36 -9.87
CA TYR A 319 -2.41 9.82 -10.86
C TYR A 319 -2.66 9.22 -12.24
N ILE A 320 -2.74 7.90 -12.31
CA ILE A 320 -2.96 7.21 -13.58
C ILE A 320 -4.35 7.54 -14.13
N ARG A 321 -5.37 7.60 -13.27
CA ARG A 321 -6.72 8.00 -13.71
C ARG A 321 -6.74 9.40 -14.32
N PHE A 322 -5.96 10.35 -13.78
CA PHE A 322 -5.82 11.67 -14.40
C PHE A 322 -5.24 11.59 -15.80
N ASP A 323 -4.16 10.84 -15.98
CA ASP A 323 -3.49 10.75 -17.27
C ASP A 323 -4.46 10.20 -18.33
N ILE A 324 -5.26 9.19 -17.97
CA ILE A 324 -6.30 8.62 -18.82
C ILE A 324 -7.45 9.61 -19.06
N MET A 325 -7.96 10.25 -18.02
CA MET A 325 -9.03 11.23 -18.17
C MET A 325 -8.57 12.48 -18.91
N ASN A 326 -7.30 12.84 -18.88
CA ASN A 326 -6.73 13.91 -19.72
C ASN A 326 -6.75 13.50 -21.20
N VAL A 327 -6.51 12.23 -21.53
CA VAL A 327 -6.64 11.72 -22.90
C VAL A 327 -8.10 11.79 -23.34
N LYS A 328 -9.02 11.24 -22.54
CA LYS A 328 -10.46 11.32 -22.83
C LYS A 328 -10.96 12.75 -22.92
N PHE A 329 -10.49 13.64 -22.05
CA PHE A 329 -10.87 15.04 -22.05
C PHE A 329 -10.43 15.69 -23.35
N ARG A 330 -9.23 15.39 -23.85
CA ARG A 330 -8.75 15.91 -25.15
C ARG A 330 -9.63 15.49 -26.33
N GLN A 331 -10.30 14.34 -26.20
CA GLN A 331 -11.22 13.77 -27.20
C GLN A 331 -12.67 14.25 -27.01
N ASN A 332 -13.12 14.44 -25.76
CA ASN A 332 -14.47 14.81 -25.37
C ASN A 332 -14.46 15.73 -24.12
N GLY A 333 -14.86 16.99 -24.28
CA GLY A 333 -14.64 18.05 -23.29
C GLY A 333 -15.66 18.09 -22.17
N GLU A 334 -16.67 17.21 -22.22
CA GLU A 334 -17.75 17.15 -21.25
C GLU A 334 -17.30 16.58 -19.89
N ILE A 335 -16.21 15.83 -19.85
CA ILE A 335 -15.72 15.19 -18.61
C ILE A 335 -14.94 16.13 -17.67
N ARG A 336 -14.98 17.44 -17.93
CA ARG A 336 -14.27 18.47 -17.16
C ARG A 336 -14.55 18.38 -15.66
N LYS A 337 -15.82 18.24 -15.30
CA LYS A 337 -16.29 18.28 -13.92
C LYS A 337 -15.72 17.11 -13.12
N GLU A 338 -15.74 15.92 -13.71
CA GLU A 338 -15.18 14.70 -13.11
C GLU A 338 -13.65 14.80 -12.96
N LEU A 339 -12.96 15.34 -13.96
CA LEU A 339 -11.52 15.58 -13.90
C LEU A 339 -11.13 16.53 -12.76
N LEU A 340 -11.88 17.63 -12.58
CA LEU A 340 -11.68 18.56 -11.46
C LEU A 340 -11.93 17.90 -10.09
N GLN A 341 -12.98 17.07 -9.98
CA GLN A 341 -13.28 16.34 -8.74
C GLN A 341 -12.17 15.34 -8.38
N LEU A 342 -11.60 14.65 -9.38
CA LEU A 342 -10.47 13.79 -9.12
C LEU A 342 -9.29 14.61 -8.60
N TYR A 343 -9.02 15.79 -9.18
CA TYR A 343 -7.88 16.63 -8.76
C TYR A 343 -8.00 16.99 -7.28
N ASP A 344 -9.19 17.38 -6.85
CA ASP A 344 -9.46 17.67 -5.44
C ASP A 344 -9.16 16.49 -4.52
N ARG A 345 -9.57 15.27 -4.92
CA ARG A 345 -9.30 14.06 -4.14
C ARG A 345 -7.82 13.75 -4.05
N ALA A 346 -7.07 13.81 -5.14
CA ALA A 346 -5.63 13.54 -5.11
C ALA A 346 -4.87 14.58 -4.29
N LEU A 347 -5.24 15.86 -4.41
CA LEU A 347 -4.61 16.93 -3.62
C LEU A 347 -4.88 16.80 -2.12
N ALA A 348 -6.05 16.26 -1.73
CA ALA A 348 -6.35 15.98 -0.33
C ALA A 348 -5.48 14.84 0.25
N LEU A 349 -5.04 13.90 -0.60
CA LEU A 349 -4.21 12.76 -0.18
C LEU A 349 -2.72 13.10 -0.03
N ASP A 350 -2.24 14.14 -0.70
CA ASP A 350 -0.85 14.63 -0.56
C ASP A 350 -0.80 16.02 0.06
N SER A 351 -1.28 16.09 1.30
CA SER A 351 -1.36 17.32 2.08
C SER A 351 -0.04 17.70 2.78
N SER A 352 0.96 16.82 2.79
CA SER A 352 2.10 16.94 3.72
C SER A 352 3.50 17.00 3.10
N TYR A 353 3.68 16.58 1.85
CA TYR A 353 5.01 16.48 1.24
C TYR A 353 5.09 17.05 -0.18
N VAL A 354 3.97 17.09 -0.91
CA VAL A 354 3.90 17.57 -2.29
C VAL A 354 4.90 16.81 -3.18
N LEU A 355 4.56 15.56 -3.47
CA LEU A 355 5.16 14.76 -4.53
C LEU A 355 5.23 15.58 -5.83
N GLU A 356 6.24 15.32 -6.64
CA GLU A 356 6.43 16.05 -7.91
C GLU A 356 5.19 15.99 -8.81
N ARG A 357 4.54 14.82 -8.86
CA ARG A 357 3.26 14.62 -9.56
C ARG A 357 2.11 15.45 -8.97
N THR A 358 2.07 15.71 -7.67
CA THR A 358 1.05 16.57 -7.02
C THR A 358 1.17 18.04 -7.41
N LYS A 359 2.39 18.49 -7.72
CA LYS A 359 2.62 19.84 -8.28
C LYS A 359 1.95 19.95 -9.66
N MET A 360 2.18 18.95 -10.52
CA MET A 360 1.54 18.88 -11.82
C MET A 360 0.01 18.85 -11.70
N ILE A 361 -0.53 18.14 -10.72
CA ILE A 361 -1.98 18.09 -10.48
C ILE A 361 -2.55 19.46 -10.10
N SER A 362 -1.92 20.17 -9.16
CA SER A 362 -2.38 21.51 -8.75
C SER A 362 -2.36 22.48 -9.94
N ARG A 363 -1.29 22.40 -10.74
CA ARG A 363 -1.13 23.16 -11.99
C ARG A 363 -2.21 22.85 -13.01
N TYR A 364 -2.41 21.57 -13.33
CA TYR A 364 -3.42 21.17 -14.30
C TYR A 364 -4.82 21.55 -13.83
N LYS A 365 -5.14 21.35 -12.54
CA LYS A 365 -6.41 21.82 -11.97
C LYS A 365 -6.64 23.30 -12.26
N ALA A 366 -5.65 24.17 -12.03
CA ALA A 366 -5.76 25.60 -12.32
C ALA A 366 -6.03 25.88 -13.81
N TYR A 367 -5.28 25.22 -14.72
CA TYR A 367 -5.49 25.38 -16.17
C TYR A 367 -6.86 24.88 -16.65
N TYR A 368 -7.30 23.70 -16.21
CA TYR A 368 -8.63 23.18 -16.53
C TYR A 368 -9.74 24.04 -15.92
N SER A 369 -9.52 24.63 -14.74
CA SER A 369 -10.46 25.56 -14.10
C SER A 369 -10.63 26.86 -14.89
N SER A 370 -9.58 27.31 -15.59
CA SER A 370 -9.61 28.52 -16.43
C SER A 370 -9.91 28.28 -17.92
N TYR A 371 -9.93 27.03 -18.40
CA TYR A 371 -10.08 26.58 -19.81
C TYR A 371 -8.87 26.77 -20.73
N ARG A 372 -7.67 27.00 -20.20
CA ARG A 372 -6.49 27.04 -21.07
C ARG A 372 -6.12 25.63 -21.51
N MET A 373 -6.40 25.30 -22.77
CA MET A 373 -6.00 24.02 -23.34
C MET A 373 -5.37 24.16 -24.72
N SER A 374 -4.31 23.41 -24.93
CA SER A 374 -3.45 23.45 -26.11
C SER A 374 -3.91 22.52 -27.24
N SER A 375 -5.02 21.78 -27.10
CA SER A 375 -5.48 20.90 -28.17
C SER A 375 -6.21 21.68 -29.27
N ALA A 376 -6.04 21.23 -30.51
CA ALA A 376 -6.71 21.79 -31.69
C ALA A 376 -8.25 21.69 -31.63
N THR A 377 -8.79 20.87 -30.72
CA THR A 377 -10.21 20.54 -30.57
C THR A 377 -10.97 21.46 -29.61
N TYR A 378 -10.31 22.31 -28.81
CA TYR A 378 -11.00 23.22 -27.88
C TYR A 378 -10.90 24.68 -28.26
N LYS A 379 -11.96 25.43 -27.92
CA LYS A 379 -12.03 26.87 -28.11
C LYS A 379 -10.93 27.54 -27.29
N LYS A 380 -9.85 27.95 -27.96
CA LYS A 380 -8.85 28.86 -27.40
C LYS A 380 -9.57 30.12 -26.96
N ILE A 381 -9.38 30.51 -25.70
CA ILE A 381 -9.86 31.78 -25.17
C ILE A 381 -8.66 32.72 -25.01
N SER A 382 -8.89 34.02 -25.17
CA SER A 382 -7.83 35.02 -25.07
C SER A 382 -7.24 35.08 -23.66
N LEU A 383 -6.04 35.66 -23.55
CA LEU A 383 -5.40 35.86 -22.24
C LEU A 383 -6.26 36.70 -21.30
N GLU A 384 -6.89 37.74 -21.83
CA GLU A 384 -7.77 38.65 -21.10
C GLU A 384 -9.01 37.92 -20.59
N ALA A 385 -9.63 37.07 -21.43
CA ALA A 385 -10.77 36.26 -21.04
C ALA A 385 -10.39 35.25 -19.94
N MET A 386 -9.18 34.68 -20.00
CA MET A 386 -8.66 33.82 -18.94
C MET A 386 -8.42 34.60 -17.64
N GLN A 387 -7.76 35.75 -17.70
CA GLN A 387 -7.53 36.61 -16.55
C GLN A 387 -8.85 37.02 -15.87
N GLN A 388 -9.87 37.35 -16.65
CA GLN A 388 -11.19 37.68 -16.13
C GLN A 388 -11.81 36.49 -15.38
N ARG A 389 -11.72 35.27 -15.93
CA ARG A 389 -12.21 34.05 -15.27
C ARG A 389 -11.45 33.73 -13.99
N VAL A 390 -10.12 33.87 -14.02
CA VAL A 390 -9.25 33.70 -12.85
C VAL A 390 -9.65 34.67 -11.76
N ARG A 391 -9.78 35.97 -12.07
CA ARG A 391 -10.25 36.98 -11.10
C ARG A 391 -11.64 36.68 -10.55
N GLY A 392 -12.54 36.13 -11.37
CA GLY A 392 -13.93 35.90 -10.99
C GLY A 392 -14.12 34.69 -10.07
N SER A 393 -13.68 33.49 -10.49
CA SER A 393 -14.14 32.24 -9.87
C SER A 393 -13.07 31.22 -9.54
N VAL A 394 -11.85 31.34 -10.09
CA VAL A 394 -10.81 30.29 -9.97
C VAL A 394 -9.46 30.82 -9.50
N ARG A 395 -9.44 32.00 -8.87
CA ARG A 395 -8.22 32.67 -8.39
C ARG A 395 -7.44 31.81 -7.41
N LYS A 396 -8.15 31.20 -6.46
CA LYS A 396 -7.58 30.41 -5.35
C LYS A 396 -6.83 29.19 -5.86
N GLU A 397 -7.32 28.57 -6.93
CA GLU A 397 -6.67 27.44 -7.59
C GLU A 397 -5.31 27.84 -8.16
N PHE A 398 -5.22 29.01 -8.80
CA PHE A 398 -3.98 29.56 -9.33
C PHE A 398 -3.00 29.97 -8.23
N GLU A 399 -3.49 30.58 -7.15
CA GLU A 399 -2.67 30.93 -5.98
C GLU A 399 -2.11 29.67 -5.30
N THR A 400 -2.94 28.63 -5.13
CA THR A 400 -2.51 27.33 -4.59
C THR A 400 -1.48 26.65 -5.49
N ALA A 401 -1.69 26.67 -6.81
CA ALA A 401 -0.74 26.11 -7.78
C ALA A 401 0.60 26.85 -7.74
N ARG A 402 0.59 28.19 -7.68
CA ARG A 402 1.77 29.03 -7.49
C ARG A 402 2.54 28.64 -6.23
N GLU A 403 1.87 28.60 -5.08
CA GLU A 403 2.48 28.28 -3.79
C GLU A 403 3.13 26.90 -3.80
N LYS A 404 2.46 25.89 -4.36
CA LYS A 404 3.00 24.53 -4.46
C LYS A 404 4.17 24.41 -5.43
N LEU A 405 4.16 25.15 -6.55
CA LEU A 405 5.29 25.20 -7.48
C LEU A 405 6.52 25.84 -6.83
N ILE A 406 6.34 26.97 -6.11
CA ILE A 406 7.42 27.65 -5.39
C ILE A 406 7.98 26.76 -4.27
N ALA A 407 7.12 26.22 -3.40
CA ALA A 407 7.53 25.34 -2.31
C ALA A 407 8.21 24.06 -2.80
N GLY A 408 7.85 23.62 -4.00
CA GLY A 408 8.40 22.44 -4.65
C GLY A 408 9.67 22.66 -5.46
N MET A 409 10.13 23.90 -5.64
CA MET A 409 11.25 24.23 -6.50
C MET A 409 12.57 23.79 -5.84
N ARG A 410 13.04 22.58 -6.18
CA ARG A 410 14.32 22.05 -5.69
C ARG A 410 15.50 22.51 -6.53
N ASN A 411 15.26 22.75 -7.82
CA ASN A 411 16.25 23.27 -8.74
C ASN A 411 15.76 24.62 -9.30
N PRO A 412 16.34 25.75 -8.85
CA PRO A 412 15.99 27.07 -9.36
C PRO A 412 16.46 27.30 -10.80
N GLU A 413 17.07 26.32 -11.46
CA GLU A 413 17.47 26.40 -12.86
C GLU A 413 16.54 25.65 -13.81
N ASP A 414 15.47 25.01 -13.33
CA ASP A 414 14.53 24.28 -14.18
C ASP A 414 13.69 25.27 -15.02
N PRO A 415 13.90 25.35 -16.35
CA PRO A 415 13.25 26.33 -17.19
C PRO A 415 11.74 26.05 -17.37
N GLU A 416 11.29 24.81 -17.19
CA GLU A 416 9.87 24.45 -17.32
C GLU A 416 9.07 25.02 -16.14
N ILE A 417 9.63 24.93 -14.93
CA ILE A 417 9.00 25.48 -13.72
C ILE A 417 8.89 27.02 -13.82
N TRP A 418 9.93 27.71 -14.32
CA TRP A 418 9.87 29.16 -14.50
C TRP A 418 8.86 29.60 -15.55
N PHE A 419 8.77 28.87 -16.67
CA PHE A 419 7.77 29.14 -17.69
C PHE A 419 6.35 29.01 -17.14
N GLU A 420 6.11 28.00 -16.32
CA GLU A 420 4.79 27.77 -15.70
C GLU A 420 4.44 28.81 -14.64
N LEU A 421 5.40 29.20 -13.80
CA LEU A 421 5.21 30.29 -12.86
C LEU A 421 4.92 31.61 -13.58
N TYR A 422 5.62 31.89 -14.68
CA TYR A 422 5.32 33.05 -15.52
C TYR A 422 3.86 33.03 -16.02
N LEU A 423 3.39 31.89 -16.52
CA LEU A 423 2.01 31.74 -16.99
C LEU A 423 0.98 31.94 -15.87
N ILE A 424 1.24 31.40 -14.68
CA ILE A 424 0.36 31.58 -13.51
C ILE A 424 0.34 33.04 -13.06
N GLU A 425 1.49 33.71 -12.95
CA GLU A 425 1.55 35.14 -12.60
C GLU A 425 0.84 36.02 -13.64
N LYS A 426 1.00 35.72 -14.93
CA LYS A 426 0.26 36.40 -16.01
C LYS A 426 -1.24 36.22 -15.87
N LEU A 427 -1.70 35.01 -15.57
CA LEU A 427 -3.12 34.70 -15.42
C LEU A 427 -3.73 35.30 -14.15
N LEU A 428 -2.94 35.47 -13.09
CA LEU A 428 -3.31 36.22 -11.88
C LEU A 428 -3.33 37.74 -12.09
N GLY A 429 -2.76 38.24 -13.19
CA GLY A 429 -2.62 39.67 -13.48
C GLY A 429 -1.46 40.35 -12.75
N ASN A 430 -0.47 39.57 -12.28
CA ASN A 430 0.71 40.06 -11.57
C ASN A 430 1.85 40.34 -12.55
N ASP A 431 1.68 41.32 -13.44
CA ASP A 431 2.63 41.58 -14.54
C ASP A 431 4.05 41.91 -14.07
N ALA A 432 4.19 42.56 -12.92
CA ALA A 432 5.49 42.86 -12.31
C ALA A 432 6.26 41.59 -11.93
N ASN A 433 5.60 40.60 -11.33
CA ASN A 433 6.21 39.32 -10.98
C ASN A 433 6.51 38.49 -12.22
N ALA A 434 5.58 38.45 -13.19
CA ALA A 434 5.80 37.80 -14.47
C ALA A 434 7.03 38.41 -15.19
N GLY A 435 7.19 39.73 -15.16
CA GLY A 435 8.35 40.44 -15.71
C GLY A 435 9.67 40.04 -15.05
N ARG A 436 9.68 39.77 -13.73
CA ARG A 436 10.86 39.29 -12.98
C ARG A 436 11.21 37.82 -13.28
N ILE A 437 10.21 37.01 -13.64
CA ILE A 437 10.39 35.59 -13.96
C ILE A 437 10.86 35.39 -15.40
N LYS A 438 10.35 36.19 -16.34
CA LYS A 438 10.60 36.06 -17.79
C LYS A 438 12.09 35.85 -18.16
N PRO A 439 13.07 36.55 -17.56
CA PRO A 439 14.50 36.35 -17.87
C PRO A 439 15.07 35.00 -17.44
N LYS A 440 14.40 34.28 -16.53
CA LYS A 440 14.83 32.97 -15.99
C LYS A 440 14.33 31.80 -16.83
N MET A 441 13.41 32.06 -17.76
CA MET A 441 12.90 31.06 -18.69
C MET A 441 13.93 30.80 -19.79
N LYS A 442 14.26 29.53 -20.05
CA LYS A 442 14.83 29.12 -21.34
C LYS A 442 13.69 28.58 -22.21
N ALA A 443 13.78 28.79 -23.52
CA ALA A 443 12.81 28.19 -24.45
C ALA A 443 12.81 26.65 -24.25
N PRO A 444 11.64 26.01 -24.03
CA PRO A 444 11.58 24.58 -23.79
C PRO A 444 12.11 23.80 -25.00
N LYS A 445 12.90 22.73 -24.76
CA LYS A 445 13.51 21.89 -25.81
C LYS A 445 12.50 21.09 -26.62
N ASN A 446 11.26 20.95 -26.14
CA ASN A 446 10.19 20.25 -26.82
C ASN A 446 8.87 21.04 -26.64
N PRO A 447 8.48 21.91 -27.59
CA PRO A 447 7.34 22.82 -27.43
C PRO A 447 5.96 22.13 -27.52
N ALA A 448 5.92 20.81 -27.66
CA ALA A 448 4.70 20.03 -27.77
C ALA A 448 3.98 19.82 -26.41
N ALA A 449 3.44 20.89 -25.82
CA ALA A 449 2.28 20.79 -24.92
C ALA A 449 1.61 22.11 -24.58
N PHE A 450 2.27 23.27 -24.69
CA PHE A 450 1.68 24.54 -24.28
C PHE A 450 2.08 25.66 -25.24
N TYR A 451 1.38 25.74 -26.37
CA TYR A 451 1.44 26.93 -27.21
C TYR A 451 1.12 28.17 -26.38
N VAL A 452 2.06 29.11 -26.38
CA VAL A 452 1.85 30.52 -26.07
C VAL A 452 1.59 31.17 -27.42
N PRO A 453 0.45 31.86 -27.63
CA PRO A 453 0.34 32.75 -28.77
C PRO A 453 1.42 33.83 -28.61
N THR A 454 2.23 34.02 -29.66
CA THR A 454 3.13 35.17 -29.81
C THR A 454 2.37 36.48 -29.75
#